data_AF-A0A9D3W7E7-F1
#
_entry.id   AF-A0A9D3W7E7-F1
#
_cell.length_a   1.000
_cell.length_b   1.000
_cell.length_c   1.000
_cell.angle_alpha   90.00
_cell.angle_beta   90.00
_cell.angle_gamma   90.00
#
_symmetry.space_group_name_H-M   'P 1'
#
loop_
_entity.id
_entity.type
_entity.pdbx_description
1 polymer ?
#
loop_
_entity_poly.entity_id
_entity_poly.type
_entity_poly.pdbx_seq_one_letter_code
_entity_poly.pdbx_strand_id
1 'polypeptide(L)'
;MRHRQWLDGNHRFRFQRNLFDSTEEFREALEQTIGSEILFMLRDINFNYGKMNQPPNTQTKRRSRDAYVGDVDRQINDKSNEEDDPNEADLWKKKTILNVDKKSKDNLQSRLDLVDMGIRHDLHPQVLLNRKYRLPPSIFAMSKKEKEVF
;
A
#
# COMPACT_ATOMS: atom_id res chain seq x y z
N MET A 1 14.32 -14.70 -13.01
CA MET A 1 14.68 -13.82 -14.14
C MET A 1 15.00 -14.71 -15.32
N ARG A 2 14.15 -14.79 -16.34
CA ARG A 2 14.32 -15.64 -17.54
C ARG A 2 14.01 -14.81 -18.79
N HIS A 3 14.65 -13.65 -18.86
CA HIS A 3 14.33 -12.64 -19.86
C HIS A 3 14.98 -12.92 -21.21
N ARG A 4 15.94 -13.85 -21.26
CA ARG A 4 16.62 -14.24 -22.51
C ARG A 4 15.79 -15.25 -23.30
N GLN A 5 14.75 -15.84 -22.70
CA GLN A 5 13.77 -16.71 -23.36
C GLN A 5 12.93 -15.99 -24.45
N TRP A 6 12.79 -14.66 -24.38
CA TRP A 6 12.10 -13.91 -25.44
C TRP A 6 12.99 -13.53 -26.62
N LEU A 7 14.29 -13.82 -26.54
CA LEU A 7 15.20 -13.68 -27.68
C LEU A 7 15.12 -14.92 -28.56
N ASP A 8 15.49 -14.79 -29.84
CA ASP A 8 15.54 -15.92 -30.76
C ASP A 8 16.38 -17.09 -30.21
N GLY A 9 16.05 -18.32 -30.60
CA GLY A 9 16.70 -19.53 -30.09
C GLY A 9 18.23 -19.53 -30.26
N ASN A 10 18.71 -18.91 -31.34
CA ASN A 10 20.14 -18.80 -31.65
C ASN A 10 20.78 -17.48 -31.17
N HIS A 11 20.08 -16.69 -30.37
CA HIS A 11 20.58 -15.39 -29.94
C HIS A 11 21.77 -15.51 -28.98
N ARG A 12 22.89 -14.82 -29.29
CA ARG A 12 24.17 -14.90 -28.53
C ARG A 12 24.01 -14.77 -27.02
N PHE A 13 23.13 -13.89 -26.55
CA PHE A 13 22.91 -13.65 -25.12
C PHE A 13 22.31 -14.86 -24.37
N ARG A 14 21.66 -15.81 -25.05
CA ARG A 14 21.19 -17.06 -24.43
C ARG A 14 22.32 -17.95 -23.93
N PHE A 15 23.49 -17.85 -24.55
CA PHE A 15 24.69 -18.65 -24.24
C PHE A 15 25.68 -17.92 -23.31
N GLN A 16 25.46 -16.63 -23.04
CA GLN A 16 26.39 -15.81 -22.26
C GLN A 16 26.18 -15.94 -20.75
N ARG A 17 26.28 -17.16 -20.20
CA ARG A 17 26.05 -17.42 -18.77
C ARG A 17 26.85 -16.51 -17.83
N ASN A 18 28.09 -16.16 -18.20
CA ASN A 18 29.00 -15.36 -17.38
C ASN A 18 28.58 -13.89 -17.21
N LEU A 19 27.77 -13.35 -18.14
CA LEU A 19 27.29 -11.96 -18.08
C LEU A 19 25.95 -11.82 -17.35
N PHE A 20 25.33 -12.95 -16.99
CA PHE A 20 24.00 -13.00 -16.41
C PHE A 20 24.03 -13.89 -15.16
N ASP A 21 23.09 -14.82 -15.03
CA ASP A 21 22.84 -15.64 -13.83
C ASP A 21 23.59 -16.99 -13.85
N SER A 22 24.67 -17.12 -14.64
CA SER A 22 25.42 -18.37 -14.83
C SER A 22 24.60 -19.55 -15.38
N THR A 23 23.39 -19.31 -15.89
CA THR A 23 22.58 -20.31 -16.59
C THR A 23 22.47 -20.02 -18.08
N GLU A 24 22.26 -21.08 -18.86
CA GLU A 24 21.96 -21.03 -20.29
C GLU A 24 20.46 -21.30 -20.50
N GLU A 25 19.81 -20.44 -21.28
CA GLU A 25 18.35 -20.47 -21.47
C GLU A 25 18.00 -21.09 -22.84
N PHE A 26 17.80 -22.41 -22.86
CA PHE A 26 17.41 -23.16 -24.06
C PHE A 26 15.91 -23.21 -24.33
N ARG A 27 15.09 -22.88 -23.32
CA ARG A 27 13.63 -22.93 -23.48
C ARG A 27 13.16 -21.81 -24.42
N GLU A 28 12.17 -22.13 -25.23
CA GLU A 28 11.44 -21.13 -25.99
C GLU A 28 10.62 -20.24 -25.05
N ALA A 29 10.29 -19.04 -25.51
CA ALA A 29 9.34 -18.20 -24.80
C ALA A 29 8.03 -18.97 -24.65
N LEU A 30 7.35 -18.79 -23.51
CA LEU A 30 5.98 -19.30 -23.40
C LEU A 30 5.14 -18.70 -24.52
N GLU A 31 4.40 -19.55 -25.22
CA GLU A 31 3.45 -19.07 -26.21
C GLU A 31 2.44 -18.14 -25.54
N GLN A 32 2.15 -17.03 -26.20
CA GLN A 32 1.08 -16.16 -25.74
C GLN A 32 -0.23 -16.94 -25.84
N THR A 33 -0.93 -17.09 -24.72
CA THR A 33 -2.24 -17.74 -24.71
C THR A 33 -3.21 -16.93 -25.56
N ILE A 34 -3.91 -17.60 -26.47
CA ILE A 34 -4.91 -16.97 -27.33
C ILE A 34 -6.14 -16.60 -26.48
N GLY A 35 -6.85 -15.53 -26.84
CA GLY A 35 -8.04 -15.10 -26.10
C GLY A 35 -9.12 -16.19 -25.93
N SER A 36 -9.25 -17.10 -26.90
CA SER A 36 -10.14 -18.26 -26.80
C SER A 36 -9.70 -19.27 -25.74
N GLU A 37 -8.39 -19.50 -25.59
CA GLU A 37 -7.83 -20.37 -24.56
C GLU A 37 -8.05 -19.76 -23.18
N ILE A 38 -7.84 -18.45 -23.05
CA ILE A 38 -8.14 -17.72 -21.81
C ILE A 38 -9.63 -17.85 -21.47
N LEU A 39 -10.51 -17.68 -22.45
CA LEU A 39 -11.96 -17.82 -22.25
C LEU A 39 -12.34 -19.22 -21.77
N PHE A 40 -11.71 -20.26 -22.33
CA PHE A 40 -11.92 -21.65 -21.88
C PHE A 40 -11.43 -21.87 -20.45
N MET A 41 -10.23 -21.39 -20.12
CA MET A 41 -9.66 -21.49 -18.76
C MET A 41 -10.52 -20.78 -17.70
N LEU A 42 -11.18 -19.68 -18.05
CA LEU A 42 -11.99 -18.88 -17.13
C LEU A 42 -13.44 -19.38 -16.99
N ARG A 43 -13.88 -20.34 -17.82
CA ARG A 43 -15.28 -20.77 -17.90
C ARG A 43 -15.86 -21.26 -16.57
N ASP A 44 -15.04 -21.93 -15.76
CA ASP A 44 -15.47 -22.57 -14.52
C ASP A 44 -15.13 -21.74 -13.27
N ILE A 45 -14.61 -20.52 -13.46
CA ILE A 45 -14.22 -19.62 -12.37
C ILE A 45 -15.38 -18.69 -12.02
N ASN A 46 -15.93 -18.85 -10.81
CA ASN A 46 -16.95 -17.96 -10.28
C ASN A 46 -16.33 -16.69 -9.72
N PHE A 47 -16.56 -15.55 -10.38
CA PHE A 47 -16.12 -14.25 -9.91
C PHE A 47 -17.20 -13.57 -9.07
N ASN A 48 -16.96 -13.44 -7.76
CA ASN A 48 -17.81 -12.65 -6.88
C ASN A 48 -17.39 -11.18 -6.93
N TYR A 49 -18.06 -10.39 -7.76
CA TYR A 49 -17.84 -8.95 -7.86
C TYR A 49 -18.71 -8.18 -6.87
N GLY A 50 -18.15 -7.14 -6.24
CA GLY A 50 -18.88 -6.23 -5.35
C GLY A 50 -18.46 -6.32 -3.89
N LYS A 51 -18.87 -5.32 -3.10
CA LYS A 51 -18.66 -5.31 -1.64
C LYS A 51 -19.69 -6.22 -0.99
N MET A 52 -19.25 -7.21 -0.21
CA MET A 52 -20.14 -8.00 0.64
C MET A 52 -20.90 -7.06 1.57
N ASN A 53 -22.22 -7.24 1.68
CA ASN A 53 -23.11 -6.39 2.45
C ASN A 53 -22.56 -6.18 3.87
N GLN A 54 -22.03 -4.98 4.11
CA GLN A 54 -21.72 -4.52 5.46
C GLN A 54 -23.04 -4.41 6.22
N PRO A 55 -23.13 -4.86 7.49
CA PRO A 55 -24.35 -4.68 8.27
C PRO A 55 -24.69 -3.18 8.34
N PRO A 56 -25.98 -2.81 8.33
CA PRO A 56 -26.39 -1.41 8.36
C PRO A 56 -25.86 -0.78 9.65
N ASN A 57 -24.87 0.11 9.52
CA ASN A 57 -24.25 0.78 10.64
C ASN A 57 -25.32 1.61 11.38
N THR A 58 -25.65 1.18 12.60
CA THR A 58 -26.55 1.88 13.51
C THR A 58 -26.10 3.32 13.69
N GLN A 59 -27.04 4.24 13.47
CA GLN A 59 -26.95 5.68 13.67
C GLN A 59 -26.09 6.08 14.89
N THR A 60 -24.87 6.56 14.66
CA THR A 60 -24.16 7.32 15.71
C THR A 60 -24.73 8.72 15.77
N LYS A 61 -25.68 8.92 16.69
CA LYS A 61 -26.20 10.22 17.13
C LYS A 61 -25.04 11.21 17.32
N ARG A 62 -25.06 12.31 16.57
CA ARG A 62 -24.28 13.51 16.86
C ARG A 62 -24.68 14.00 18.25
N ARG A 63 -23.79 13.87 19.25
CA ARG A 63 -23.98 14.48 20.57
C ARG A 63 -23.62 15.96 20.48
N SER A 64 -24.48 16.79 21.06
CA SER A 64 -24.32 18.24 21.21
C SER A 64 -23.04 18.56 21.98
N ARG A 65 -22.41 19.68 21.59
CA ARG A 65 -21.15 20.15 22.11
C ARG A 65 -21.46 21.12 23.27
N ASP A 66 -21.48 20.61 24.49
CA ASP A 66 -21.57 21.45 25.70
C ASP A 66 -20.18 22.04 26.02
N ALA A 67 -20.18 23.34 26.31
CA ALA A 67 -19.00 24.15 26.56
C ALA A 67 -18.41 23.91 27.95
N TYR A 68 -17.09 23.74 28.03
CA TYR A 68 -16.31 24.04 29.23
C TYR A 68 -14.95 24.62 28.82
N VAL A 69 -14.59 25.71 29.50
CA VAL A 69 -13.44 26.60 29.25
C VAL A 69 -12.19 26.03 29.91
N GLY A 70 -11.06 26.01 29.21
CA GLY A 70 -9.79 25.62 29.82
C GLY A 70 -8.65 25.33 28.85
N ASP A 71 -7.82 26.35 28.65
CA ASP A 71 -6.40 26.34 28.26
C ASP A 71 -6.01 26.38 26.78
N VAL A 72 -5.06 27.29 26.52
CA VAL A 72 -4.68 27.84 25.23
C VAL A 72 -3.63 26.95 24.59
N ASP A 73 -4.00 26.25 23.50
CA ASP A 73 -3.01 25.80 22.53
C ASP A 73 -3.47 26.18 21.12
N ARG A 74 -2.56 26.82 20.38
CA ARG A 74 -2.86 27.59 19.17
C ARG A 74 -3.45 26.68 18.10
N GLN A 75 -4.68 26.98 17.71
CA GLN A 75 -5.28 26.50 16.47
C GLN A 75 -4.41 26.96 15.29
N ILE A 76 -3.73 26.03 14.64
CA ILE A 76 -3.52 26.13 13.19
C ILE A 76 -4.80 25.58 12.57
N ASN A 77 -5.86 26.40 12.60
CA ASN A 77 -6.97 26.29 11.66
C ASN A 77 -6.53 27.02 10.39
N ASP A 78 -5.58 26.42 9.67
CA ASP A 78 -5.34 26.85 8.30
C ASP A 78 -6.37 26.14 7.43
N LYS A 79 -7.52 26.82 7.27
CA LYS A 79 -8.43 26.58 6.16
C LYS A 79 -7.72 27.05 4.89
N SER A 80 -6.67 26.33 4.48
CA SER A 80 -6.14 26.47 3.13
C SER A 80 -7.19 25.88 2.20
N ASN A 81 -7.72 26.74 1.35
CA ASN A 81 -8.74 26.51 0.34
C ASN A 81 -8.73 25.09 -0.24
N GLU A 82 -9.93 24.53 -0.38
CA GLU A 82 -10.22 23.41 -1.28
C GLU A 82 -9.98 23.90 -2.71
N GLU A 83 -8.72 24.06 -3.10
CA GLU A 83 -8.35 24.02 -4.50
C GLU A 83 -8.18 22.54 -4.84
N ASP A 84 -9.08 22.05 -5.70
CA ASP A 84 -9.01 20.75 -6.34
C ASP A 84 -7.75 20.70 -7.23
N ASP A 85 -6.59 20.56 -6.58
CA ASP A 85 -5.26 20.59 -7.19
C ASP A 85 -4.99 19.24 -7.89
N PRO A 86 -4.46 19.22 -9.14
CA PRO A 86 -4.69 18.16 -10.14
C PRO A 86 -3.73 16.98 -9.99
N ASN A 87 -3.55 16.45 -8.78
CA ASN A 87 -2.90 15.16 -8.58
C ASN A 87 -3.28 14.51 -7.24
N GLU A 88 -4.53 14.05 -7.13
CA GLU A 88 -5.04 13.29 -5.97
C GLU A 88 -4.09 12.13 -5.56
N ALA A 89 -3.36 11.57 -6.53
CA ALA A 89 -2.39 10.49 -6.34
C ALA A 89 -1.13 10.88 -5.53
N ASP A 90 -0.79 12.16 -5.40
CA ASP A 90 0.36 12.58 -4.58
C ASP A 90 -0.04 13.06 -3.19
N LEU A 91 -1.31 13.43 -3.00
CA LEU A 91 -1.79 13.96 -1.74
C LEU A 91 -1.73 12.90 -0.62
N TRP A 92 -2.08 11.65 -0.90
CA TRP A 92 -2.00 10.57 0.09
C TRP A 92 -0.56 10.21 0.46
N LYS A 93 0.41 10.38 -0.46
CA LYS A 93 1.84 10.17 -0.20
C LYS A 93 2.34 11.21 0.81
N LYS A 94 2.07 12.49 0.57
CA LYS A 94 2.39 13.58 1.49
C LYS A 94 1.80 13.33 2.89
N LYS A 95 0.52 12.96 2.94
CA LYS A 95 -0.18 12.62 4.21
C LYS A 95 0.45 11.44 4.96
N THR A 96 0.97 10.45 4.24
CA THR A 96 1.62 9.26 4.82
C THR A 96 3.02 9.59 5.34
N ILE A 97 3.83 10.34 4.58
CA ILE A 97 5.18 10.77 4.99
C ILE A 97 5.11 11.71 6.20
N LEU A 98 4.14 12.63 6.20
CA LEU A 98 3.88 13.55 7.32
C LEU A 98 3.14 12.89 8.49
N ASN A 99 2.78 11.60 8.38
CA ASN A 99 2.02 10.83 9.37
C ASN A 99 0.81 11.61 9.92
N VAL A 100 -0.02 12.14 9.03
CA VAL A 100 -1.21 12.93 9.39
C VAL A 100 -2.29 11.98 9.90
N ASP A 101 -2.70 12.18 11.15
CA ASP A 101 -3.73 11.37 11.80
C ASP A 101 -5.00 11.29 10.94
N LYS A 102 -5.55 10.07 10.79
CA LYS A 102 -6.76 9.73 10.02
C LYS A 102 -6.67 9.87 8.49
N LYS A 103 -5.57 10.42 7.96
CA LYS A 103 -5.38 10.60 6.52
C LYS A 103 -4.18 9.81 5.96
N SER A 104 -3.34 9.26 6.84
CA SER A 104 -2.24 8.37 6.49
C SER A 104 -2.76 7.01 5.97
N LYS A 105 -2.06 6.45 4.97
CA LYS A 105 -2.30 5.08 4.49
C LYS A 105 -1.60 4.03 5.36
N ASP A 106 -0.70 4.44 6.26
CA ASP A 106 -0.05 3.58 7.26
C ASP A 106 -0.93 3.47 8.52
N ASN A 107 -1.84 2.49 8.51
CA ASN A 107 -2.77 2.19 9.58
C ASN A 107 -2.47 0.83 10.23
N LEU A 108 -3.10 0.52 11.37
CA LEU A 108 -2.94 -0.79 12.02
C LEU A 108 -3.27 -1.95 11.08
N GLN A 109 -4.33 -1.82 10.27
CA GLN A 109 -4.73 -2.85 9.31
C GLN A 109 -3.65 -3.12 8.26
N SER A 110 -3.11 -2.07 7.63
CA SER A 110 -2.03 -2.25 6.65
C SER A 110 -0.78 -2.89 7.27
N ARG A 111 -0.57 -2.74 8.58
CA ARG A 111 0.54 -3.38 9.29
C ARG A 111 0.27 -4.85 9.63
N LEU A 112 -0.98 -5.21 9.88
CA LEU A 112 -1.40 -6.60 10.02
C LEU A 112 -1.28 -7.33 8.66
N ASP A 113 -1.61 -6.65 7.55
CA ASP A 113 -1.40 -7.20 6.21
C ASP A 113 0.09 -7.52 5.96
N LEU A 114 1.02 -6.68 6.44
CA LEU A 114 2.47 -6.97 6.37
C LEU A 114 2.88 -8.20 7.18
N VAL A 115 2.21 -8.46 8.31
CA VAL A 115 2.41 -9.67 9.13
C VAL A 115 1.91 -10.90 8.40
N ASP A 116 0.69 -10.83 7.85
CA ASP A 116 0.06 -11.91 7.09
C ASP A 116 0.88 -12.30 5.85
N MET A 117 1.39 -11.29 5.13
CA MET A 117 2.28 -11.49 3.98
C MET A 117 3.70 -11.93 4.38
N GLY A 118 4.07 -11.90 5.67
CA GLY A 118 5.40 -12.30 6.13
C GLY A 118 6.54 -11.39 5.65
N ILE A 119 6.27 -10.12 5.38
CA ILE A 119 7.26 -9.16 4.86
C ILE A 119 7.44 -7.96 5.81
N ARG A 120 8.60 -7.30 5.74
CA ARG A 120 8.92 -6.07 6.50
C ARG A 120 8.70 -6.22 8.02
N HIS A 121 9.34 -7.22 8.62
CA HIS A 121 9.24 -7.54 10.05
C HIS A 121 9.47 -6.35 10.99
N ASP A 122 10.34 -5.41 10.63
CA ASP A 122 10.64 -4.21 11.42
C ASP A 122 9.43 -3.27 11.60
N LEU A 123 8.45 -3.34 10.68
CA LEU A 123 7.24 -2.53 10.73
C LEU A 123 6.08 -3.21 11.47
N HIS A 124 6.23 -4.47 11.86
CA HIS A 124 5.16 -5.25 12.47
C HIS A 124 4.66 -4.60 13.79
N PRO A 125 3.33 -4.61 14.06
CA PRO A 125 2.80 -4.05 15.30
C PRO A 125 3.35 -4.76 16.53
N GLN A 126 3.84 -3.99 17.50
CA GLN A 126 4.31 -4.52 18.78
C GLN A 126 3.15 -4.55 19.77
N VAL A 127 2.81 -5.74 20.27
CA VAL A 127 1.78 -5.90 21.31
C VAL A 127 2.38 -5.48 22.66
N LEU A 128 1.84 -4.43 23.26
CA LEU A 128 2.19 -4.02 24.63
C LEU A 128 1.39 -4.83 25.66
N LEU A 129 1.90 -4.89 26.90
CA LEU A 129 1.26 -5.53 28.06
C LEU A 129 -0.21 -5.10 28.26
N ASN A 130 -0.55 -3.87 27.86
CA ASN A 130 -1.89 -3.29 28.01
C ASN A 130 -2.85 -3.65 26.87
N ARG A 131 -2.59 -4.70 26.08
CA ARG A 131 -3.35 -5.09 24.87
C ARG A 131 -3.45 -3.98 23.81
N LYS A 132 -2.60 -2.96 23.91
CA LYS A 132 -2.50 -1.87 22.93
C LYS A 132 -1.38 -2.21 21.95
N TYR A 133 -1.60 -1.89 20.68
CA TYR A 133 -0.58 -2.00 19.64
C TYR A 133 0.25 -0.73 19.61
N ARG A 134 1.57 -0.89 19.64
CA ARG A 134 2.52 0.16 19.28
C ARG A 134 2.96 -0.07 17.84
N LEU A 135 2.75 0.92 16.99
CA LEU A 135 3.26 0.91 15.62
C LEU A 135 4.67 1.51 15.63
N PRO A 136 5.74 0.74 15.31
CA PRO A 136 7.07 1.32 15.15
C PRO A 136 7.07 2.38 14.03
N PRO A 137 7.83 3.49 14.14
CA PRO A 137 7.88 4.47 13.07
C PRO A 137 8.41 3.83 11.77
N SER A 138 7.85 4.23 10.63
CA SER A 138 8.40 3.86 9.32
C SER A 138 9.77 4.51 9.13
N ILE A 139 10.64 3.91 8.32
CA ILE A 139 11.97 4.44 7.97
C ILE A 139 11.87 5.82 7.30
N PHE A 140 10.75 6.09 6.64
CA PHE A 140 10.46 7.37 5.98
C PHE A 140 9.65 8.34 6.84
N ALA A 141 9.36 7.99 8.09
CA ALA A 141 8.61 8.86 8.97
C ALA A 141 9.49 10.01 9.45
N MET A 142 9.08 11.25 9.16
CA MET A 142 9.79 12.44 9.59
C MET A 142 9.57 12.71 11.08
N SER A 143 10.62 13.15 11.75
CA SER A 143 10.57 13.71 13.10
C SER A 143 9.82 15.05 13.11
N LYS A 144 9.40 15.51 14.30
CA LYS A 144 8.66 16.79 14.41
C LYS A 144 9.45 17.98 13.83
N LYS A 145 10.77 18.00 14.03
CA LYS A 145 11.66 19.05 13.52
C LYS A 145 11.74 19.06 12.00
N GLU A 146 11.85 17.87 11.39
CA GLU A 146 11.90 17.74 9.93
C GLU A 146 10.58 18.15 9.26
N LYS A 147 9.45 17.92 9.94
CA LYS A 147 8.13 18.38 9.47
C LYS A 147 7.97 19.90 9.51
N GLU A 148 8.64 20.61 10.42
CA GLU A 148 8.58 22.08 10.48
C GLU A 148 9.38 22.74 9.36
N VAL A 149 10.38 22.03 8.81
CA VAL A 149 11.25 22.52 7.72
C VAL A 149 10.64 22.26 6.33
N PHE A 150 9.69 21.32 6.22
CA PHE A 150 9.07 20.87 4.98
C PHE A 150 7.74 21.55 4.70
#